data_AF-A0A1G8F3B1-F1
#
_entry.id   AF-A0A1G8F3B1-F1
#
_cell.length_a   1.000
_cell.length_b   1.000
_cell.length_c   1.000
_cell.angle_alpha   90.00
_cell.angle_beta   90.00
_cell.angle_gamma   90.00
#
_symmetry.space_group_name_H-M   'P 1'
#
loop_
_entity.id
_entity.type
_entity.pdbx_description
1 polymer ?
#
loop_
_entity_poly.entity_id
_entity_poly.type
_entity_poly.pdbx_seq_one_letter_code
_entity_poly.pdbx_strand_id
1 'polypeptide(L)'
;MSINTKMSPREIHEEIRRRSVSLFEPRPELNHATNAVCIVGRRSLSENLFLDRRASSSSYDYRADPEGKFLAISMGPIAPVMGGIDLEYFFSRTDNHKMGAGTKLPHNVMGLIGVANGADGDLRTGLPSQMIEVHDPVRLLVIIEHYPDVVLKVIKAAAANYSFYENYWVHTVVVHPETGQLHLFKDGNFSTVYKPLLQGLETISDIPKLMEGAKKAEFTNIVEATQENLPVYFIDKEQK
;
A
#
# COMPACT_ATOMS: atom_id res chain seq x y z
N MET A 1 -7.11 -2.03 -22.56
CA MET A 1 -6.76 -3.14 -23.48
C MET A 1 -5.27 -3.44 -23.30
N SER A 2 -4.89 -4.66 -22.91
CA SER A 2 -3.48 -5.02 -22.68
C SER A 2 -2.84 -5.54 -23.98
N ILE A 3 -1.51 -5.42 -24.11
CA ILE A 3 -0.76 -5.96 -25.26
C ILE A 3 -0.81 -7.49 -25.19
N ASN A 4 -1.01 -8.14 -26.33
CA ASN A 4 -0.97 -9.60 -26.40
C ASN A 4 0.48 -10.09 -26.19
N THR A 5 0.74 -10.66 -25.02
CA THR A 5 2.04 -11.19 -24.60
C THR A 5 2.51 -12.41 -25.41
N LYS A 6 1.63 -13.00 -26.23
CA LYS A 6 1.93 -14.19 -27.05
C LYS A 6 2.46 -13.86 -28.45
N MET A 7 2.56 -12.58 -28.81
CA MET A 7 3.12 -12.14 -30.09
C MET A 7 4.66 -12.27 -30.09
N SER A 8 5.29 -12.13 -31.27
CA SER A 8 6.76 -12.12 -31.31
C SER A 8 7.32 -10.90 -30.58
N PRO A 9 8.55 -10.98 -30.00
CA PRO A 9 9.15 -9.85 -29.28
C PRO A 9 9.21 -8.55 -30.09
N ARG A 10 9.41 -8.66 -31.42
CA ARG A 10 9.43 -7.51 -32.33
C ARG A 10 8.06 -6.85 -32.44
N GLU A 11 6.99 -7.63 -32.59
CA GLU A 11 5.63 -7.11 -32.67
C GLU A 11 5.19 -6.48 -31.34
N ILE A 12 5.51 -7.13 -30.22
CA ILE A 12 5.26 -6.57 -28.88
C ILE A 12 5.97 -5.22 -28.74
N HIS A 13 7.24 -5.13 -29.15
CA HIS A 13 8.01 -3.90 -29.06
C HIS A 13 7.41 -2.77 -29.91
N GLU A 14 6.99 -3.05 -31.14
CA GLU A 14 6.31 -2.06 -31.99
C GLU A 14 4.98 -1.59 -31.39
N GLU A 15 4.20 -2.51 -30.82
CA GLU A 15 2.93 -2.16 -30.16
C GLU A 15 3.16 -1.27 -28.93
N ILE A 16 4.15 -1.59 -28.09
CA ILE A 16 4.57 -0.75 -26.96
C ILE A 16 4.97 0.65 -27.46
N ARG A 17 5.79 0.71 -28.51
CA ARG A 17 6.26 1.98 -29.08
C ARG A 17 5.12 2.82 -29.62
N ARG A 18 4.14 2.20 -30.30
CA ARG A 18 2.96 2.91 -30.81
C ARG A 18 2.11 3.45 -29.66
N ARG A 19 1.90 2.66 -28.61
CA ARG A 19 1.11 3.06 -27.43
C ARG A 19 1.79 4.17 -26.63
N SER A 20 3.12 4.20 -26.55
CA SER A 20 3.84 5.20 -25.75
C SER A 20 3.63 6.65 -26.25
N VAL A 21 3.29 6.81 -27.52
CA VAL A 21 3.00 8.11 -28.18
C VAL A 21 1.51 8.32 -28.50
N SER A 22 0.63 7.40 -28.09
CA SER A 22 -0.81 7.52 -28.33
C SER A 22 -1.46 8.47 -27.33
N LEU A 23 -2.15 9.50 -27.83
CA LEU A 23 -2.93 10.44 -27.01
C LEU A 23 -4.25 9.84 -26.51
N PHE A 24 -4.66 8.68 -27.03
CA PHE A 24 -5.90 7.99 -26.67
C PHE A 24 -5.70 6.87 -25.66
N GLU A 25 -4.49 6.75 -25.12
CA GLU A 25 -4.18 5.86 -24.01
C GLU A 25 -4.26 6.69 -22.72
N PRO A 26 -5.43 6.79 -22.05
CA PRO A 26 -5.52 7.46 -20.77
C PRO A 26 -4.50 6.82 -19.83
N ARG A 27 -3.59 7.63 -19.27
CA ARG A 27 -2.68 7.17 -18.23
C ARG A 27 -3.47 7.19 -16.92
N PRO A 28 -3.81 6.03 -16.34
CA PRO A 28 -4.44 6.04 -15.03
C PRO A 28 -3.42 6.60 -14.03
N GLU A 29 -3.80 7.66 -13.33
CA GLU A 29 -3.03 8.19 -12.20
C GLU A 29 -3.25 7.29 -10.98
N LEU A 30 -2.63 6.10 -11.01
CA LEU A 30 -2.74 5.12 -9.93
C LEU A 30 -1.90 5.49 -8.70
N ASN A 31 -1.18 6.62 -8.75
CA ASN A 31 -0.35 7.18 -7.66
C ASN A 31 0.32 6.08 -6.81
N HIS A 32 0.18 6.05 -5.49
CA HIS A 32 0.89 5.06 -4.66
C HIS A 32 0.19 3.69 -4.56
N ALA A 33 -0.40 3.19 -5.66
CA ALA A 33 -1.14 1.93 -5.76
C ALA A 33 -0.31 0.72 -5.30
N THR A 34 -0.80 -0.19 -4.46
CA THR A 34 -2.07 -0.39 -3.74
C THR A 34 -1.80 -0.38 -2.23
N ASN A 35 -1.22 0.74 -1.78
CA ASN A 35 -0.83 1.10 -0.41
C ASN A 35 -1.61 0.36 0.71
N ALA A 36 -0.98 -0.64 1.31
CA ALA A 36 -1.58 -1.39 2.41
C ALA A 36 -0.56 -1.76 3.49
N VAL A 37 0.71 -2.02 3.10
CA VAL A 37 1.73 -2.51 4.02
C VAL A 37 3.04 -1.74 3.85
N CYS A 38 3.65 -1.39 4.98
CA CYS A 38 5.03 -0.91 5.07
C CYS A 38 5.86 -1.93 5.85
N ILE A 39 6.96 -2.42 5.28
CA ILE A 39 7.86 -3.37 5.94
C ILE A 39 9.19 -2.69 6.23
N VAL A 40 9.58 -2.62 7.50
CA VAL A 40 10.89 -2.14 7.95
C VAL A 40 11.65 -3.31 8.56
N GLY A 41 12.59 -3.87 7.82
CA GLY A 41 13.32 -5.06 8.27
C GLY A 41 14.28 -5.59 7.23
N ARG A 42 14.93 -6.71 7.54
CA ARG A 42 15.89 -7.34 6.64
C ARG A 42 15.15 -7.90 5.43
N ARG A 43 15.84 -7.96 4.28
CA ARG A 43 15.30 -8.52 3.04
C ARG A 43 14.71 -9.92 3.22
N SER A 44 15.30 -10.73 4.12
CA SER A 44 14.86 -12.09 4.46
C SER A 44 13.44 -12.16 5.02
N LEU A 45 12.91 -11.08 5.59
CA LEU A 45 11.55 -11.06 6.14
C LEU A 45 10.47 -11.10 5.05
N SER A 46 10.76 -10.54 3.87
CA SER A 46 9.80 -10.41 2.78
C SER A 46 10.28 -11.06 1.49
N GLU A 47 11.31 -11.90 1.55
CA GLU A 47 11.83 -12.56 0.35
C GLU A 47 10.93 -13.67 -0.13
N ASN A 48 10.88 -13.80 -1.46
CA ASN A 48 10.07 -14.81 -2.14
C ASN A 48 8.57 -14.67 -1.81
N LEU A 49 8.09 -13.43 -1.62
CA LEU A 49 6.67 -13.11 -1.49
C LEU A 49 6.20 -12.30 -2.71
N PHE A 50 5.05 -12.69 -3.25
CA PHE A 50 4.27 -11.85 -4.15
C PHE A 50 3.33 -10.97 -3.32
N LEU A 51 3.43 -9.65 -3.46
CA LEU A 51 2.71 -8.66 -2.63
C LEU A 51 1.80 -7.74 -3.46
N ASP A 52 1.49 -8.10 -4.71
CA ASP A 52 0.52 -7.43 -5.59
C ASP A 52 0.62 -5.89 -5.67
N ARG A 53 1.85 -5.33 -5.65
CA ARG A 53 2.10 -3.88 -5.60
C ARG A 53 1.54 -3.16 -4.35
N ARG A 54 1.13 -3.91 -3.32
CA ARG A 54 0.50 -3.38 -2.08
C ARG A 54 1.49 -2.97 -0.99
N ALA A 55 2.75 -3.39 -1.13
CA ALA A 55 3.76 -3.25 -0.10
C ALA A 55 4.84 -2.26 -0.50
N SER A 56 5.19 -1.39 0.44
CA SER A 56 6.45 -0.65 0.44
C SER A 56 7.41 -1.30 1.44
N SER A 57 8.70 -1.26 1.16
CA SER A 57 9.72 -1.83 2.05
C SER A 57 10.92 -0.91 2.23
N SER A 58 11.47 -0.93 3.44
CA SER A 58 12.72 -0.28 3.81
C SER A 58 13.66 -1.34 4.39
N SER A 59 14.79 -1.56 3.71
CA SER A 59 15.82 -2.50 4.15
C SER A 59 16.48 -1.98 5.42
N TYR A 60 16.28 -2.70 6.53
CA TYR A 60 16.77 -2.32 7.85
C TYR A 60 17.33 -3.54 8.58
N ASP A 61 18.51 -3.45 9.19
CA ASP A 61 19.11 -4.53 9.97
C ASP A 61 19.19 -4.14 11.44
N TYR A 62 18.32 -4.73 12.27
CA TYR A 62 18.24 -4.46 13.71
C TYR A 62 19.56 -4.73 14.44
N ARG A 63 20.41 -5.61 13.92
CA ARG A 63 21.69 -5.98 14.55
C ARG A 63 22.68 -4.82 14.53
N ALA A 64 22.58 -3.95 13.53
CA ALA A 64 23.39 -2.75 13.40
C ALA A 64 22.84 -1.55 14.20
N ASP A 65 21.63 -1.67 14.75
CA ASP A 65 20.95 -0.59 15.48
C ASP A 65 20.22 -1.10 16.74
N PRO A 66 20.93 -1.67 17.71
CA PRO A 66 20.33 -2.28 18.90
C PRO A 66 19.52 -1.29 19.76
N GLU A 67 19.80 0.01 19.64
CA GLU A 67 19.09 1.08 20.38
C GLU A 67 17.95 1.75 19.58
N GLY A 68 17.77 1.40 18.30
CA GLY A 68 16.72 1.95 17.44
C GLY A 68 16.95 3.40 16.96
N LYS A 69 18.20 3.87 16.89
CA LYS A 69 18.55 5.24 16.44
C LYS A 69 18.25 5.45 14.96
N PHE A 70 18.64 4.51 14.11
CA PHE A 70 18.33 4.53 12.68
C PHE A 70 16.86 4.15 12.43
N LEU A 71 16.31 3.25 13.24
CA LEU A 71 14.88 2.95 13.22
C LEU A 71 14.04 4.21 13.44
N ALA A 72 14.41 5.07 14.39
CA ALA A 72 13.70 6.33 14.63
C ALA A 72 13.67 7.26 13.42
N ILE A 73 14.77 7.33 12.66
CA ILE A 73 14.85 8.12 11.42
C ILE A 73 13.92 7.50 10.36
N SER A 74 14.00 6.19 10.15
CA SER A 74 13.18 5.46 9.18
C SER A 74 11.69 5.49 9.51
N MET A 75 11.33 5.47 10.79
CA MET A 75 9.95 5.52 11.29
C MET A 75 9.36 6.93 11.24
N GLY A 76 10.20 7.97 11.29
CA GLY A 76 9.80 9.38 11.28
C GLY A 76 8.73 9.72 10.22
N PRO A 77 8.90 9.38 8.93
CA PRO A 77 7.90 9.65 7.90
C PRO A 77 6.74 8.65 7.85
N ILE A 78 6.84 7.45 8.46
CA ILE A 78 5.85 6.38 8.23
C ILE A 78 4.46 6.77 8.72
N ALA A 79 4.32 7.24 9.96
CA ALA A 79 3.03 7.68 10.47
C ALA A 79 2.47 8.91 9.73
N PRO A 80 3.17 10.07 9.71
CA PRO A 80 2.58 11.31 9.20
C PRO A 80 2.48 11.37 7.67
N VAL A 81 3.45 10.78 6.95
CA VAL A 81 3.46 10.83 5.47
C VAL A 81 2.77 9.60 4.92
N MET A 82 3.29 8.40 5.19
CA MET A 82 2.76 7.19 4.59
C MET A 82 1.37 6.84 5.13
N GLY A 83 1.15 6.97 6.45
CA GLY A 83 -0.16 6.85 7.08
C GLY A 83 -1.12 7.96 6.67
N GLY A 84 -0.64 9.21 6.51
CA GLY A 84 -1.47 10.30 5.98
C GLY A 84 -1.98 10.04 4.56
N ILE A 85 -1.10 9.62 3.67
CA ILE A 85 -1.43 9.22 2.30
C ILE A 85 -2.43 8.05 2.31
N ASP A 86 -2.18 7.01 3.12
CA ASP A 86 -3.07 5.86 3.27
C ASP A 86 -4.49 6.27 3.72
N LEU A 87 -4.59 7.14 4.74
CA LEU A 87 -5.87 7.64 5.23
C LEU A 87 -6.61 8.50 4.19
N GLU A 88 -5.88 9.25 3.36
CA GLU A 88 -6.47 10.02 2.28
C GLU A 88 -7.17 9.10 1.27
N TYR A 89 -6.52 7.99 0.88
CA TYR A 89 -7.15 6.93 0.08
C TYR A 89 -8.31 6.28 0.83
N PHE A 90 -8.12 5.89 2.09
CA PHE A 90 -9.12 5.22 2.92
C PHE A 90 -10.42 6.03 2.99
N PHE A 91 -10.36 7.29 3.42
CA PHE A 91 -11.56 8.11 3.60
C PHE A 91 -12.21 8.47 2.27
N SER A 92 -11.41 8.84 1.26
CA SER A 92 -11.92 9.12 -0.09
C SER A 92 -12.60 7.90 -0.70
N ARG A 93 -12.15 6.69 -0.33
CA ARG A 93 -12.71 5.41 -0.75
C ARG A 93 -13.97 5.01 0.01
N THR A 94 -14.02 5.22 1.32
CA THR A 94 -15.16 4.84 2.16
C THR A 94 -16.41 5.66 1.84
N ASP A 95 -16.28 6.98 1.69
CA ASP A 95 -17.40 7.88 1.34
C ASP A 95 -16.90 8.98 0.42
N ASN A 96 -16.76 8.68 -0.87
CA ASN A 96 -16.25 9.65 -1.85
C ASN A 96 -17.13 10.89 -1.98
N HIS A 97 -18.42 10.76 -1.65
CA HIS A 97 -19.33 11.89 -1.70
C HIS A 97 -19.02 12.92 -0.61
N LYS A 98 -18.73 12.48 0.62
CA LYS A 98 -18.44 13.40 1.74
C LYS A 98 -16.95 13.68 1.95
N MET A 99 -16.12 12.67 1.76
CA MET A 99 -14.69 12.69 2.11
C MET A 99 -13.78 12.61 0.87
N GLY A 100 -14.36 12.62 -0.33
CA GLY A 100 -13.63 12.60 -1.60
C GLY A 100 -14.00 13.78 -2.51
N ALA A 101 -13.44 13.77 -3.72
CA ALA A 101 -13.64 14.83 -4.70
C ALA A 101 -14.61 14.48 -5.83
N GLY A 102 -15.37 13.38 -5.75
CA GLY A 102 -16.26 12.96 -6.83
C GLY A 102 -15.49 12.57 -8.10
N THR A 103 -16.06 12.80 -9.28
CA THR A 103 -15.35 12.55 -10.54
C THR A 103 -14.37 13.68 -10.84
N LYS A 104 -13.18 13.37 -11.37
CA LYS A 104 -12.18 14.37 -11.80
C LYS A 104 -12.64 15.26 -12.96
N LEU A 105 -13.68 14.86 -13.71
CA LEU A 105 -14.08 15.50 -14.97
C LEU A 105 -14.48 16.99 -14.87
N PRO A 106 -15.26 17.44 -13.87
CA PRO A 106 -15.70 18.82 -13.75
C PRO A 106 -14.94 19.58 -12.64
N HIS A 107 -13.71 19.16 -12.29
CA HIS A 107 -12.95 19.78 -11.21
C HIS A 107 -12.55 21.22 -11.54
N ASN A 108 -12.94 22.15 -10.68
CA ASN A 108 -12.44 23.52 -10.65
C ASN A 108 -11.56 23.71 -9.42
N VAL A 109 -10.33 24.20 -9.59
CA VAL A 109 -9.39 24.41 -8.48
C VAL A 109 -9.86 25.57 -7.59
N MET A 110 -9.98 25.32 -6.29
CA MET A 110 -10.48 26.27 -5.30
C MET A 110 -9.38 26.63 -4.30
N GLY A 111 -8.79 27.82 -4.46
CA GLY A 111 -7.83 28.39 -3.49
C GLY A 111 -6.57 27.56 -3.24
N LEU A 112 -6.23 26.61 -4.13
CA LEU A 112 -5.13 25.64 -4.00
C LEU A 112 -5.23 24.71 -2.77
N ILE A 113 -6.40 24.62 -2.15
CA ILE A 113 -6.65 23.76 -0.98
C ILE A 113 -7.65 22.64 -1.27
N GLY A 114 -8.22 22.60 -2.49
CA GLY A 114 -9.15 21.59 -2.93
C GLY A 114 -9.77 21.94 -4.28
N VAL A 115 -10.88 21.27 -4.59
CA VAL A 115 -11.61 21.41 -5.86
C VAL A 115 -13.11 21.52 -5.63
N ALA A 116 -13.82 22.12 -6.56
CA ALA A 116 -15.28 22.06 -6.67
C ALA A 116 -15.69 21.18 -7.85
N ASN A 117 -16.83 20.47 -7.73
CA ASN A 117 -17.42 19.72 -8.83
C ASN A 117 -18.39 20.62 -9.62
N GLY A 118 -17.98 21.07 -10.80
CA GLY A 118 -18.74 22.01 -11.61
C GLY A 118 -18.63 23.45 -11.10
N ALA A 119 -19.46 24.33 -11.65
CA ALA A 119 -19.41 25.77 -11.34
C ALA A 119 -19.96 26.11 -9.94
N ASP A 120 -20.96 25.37 -9.46
CA ASP A 120 -21.67 25.62 -8.20
C ASP A 120 -21.42 24.55 -7.12
N GLY A 121 -20.35 23.77 -7.26
CA GLY A 121 -20.03 22.69 -6.33
C GLY A 121 -19.38 23.18 -5.03
N ASP A 122 -19.67 22.49 -3.92
CA ASP A 122 -18.97 22.70 -2.65
C ASP A 122 -17.46 22.37 -2.76
N LEU A 123 -16.65 22.97 -1.88
CA LEU A 123 -15.23 22.64 -1.72
C LEU A 123 -15.06 21.18 -1.28
N ARG A 124 -14.21 20.45 -1.99
CA ARG A 124 -13.84 19.06 -1.73
C ARG A 124 -12.32 18.93 -1.63
N THR A 125 -11.84 18.33 -0.55
CA THR A 125 -10.42 18.24 -0.22
C THR A 125 -9.85 16.83 -0.33
N GLY A 126 -10.67 15.82 -0.62
CA GLY A 126 -10.23 14.44 -0.80
C GLY A 126 -9.89 14.10 -2.26
N LEU A 127 -9.85 12.80 -2.56
CA LEU A 127 -9.42 12.29 -3.87
C LEU A 127 -10.60 12.00 -4.81
N PRO A 128 -10.42 12.19 -6.14
CA PRO A 128 -11.42 11.81 -7.13
C PRO A 128 -11.55 10.30 -7.29
N SER A 129 -12.70 9.83 -7.77
CA SER A 129 -13.01 8.40 -7.95
C SER A 129 -11.97 7.66 -8.80
N GLN A 130 -11.43 8.32 -9.84
CA GLN A 130 -10.41 7.76 -10.72
C GLN A 130 -9.06 7.51 -10.04
N MET A 131 -8.77 8.17 -8.90
CA MET A 131 -7.54 7.95 -8.14
C MET A 131 -7.70 6.86 -7.07
N ILE A 132 -8.93 6.47 -6.74
CA ILE A 132 -9.22 5.55 -5.62
C ILE A 132 -9.82 4.22 -6.08
N GLU A 133 -10.07 4.04 -7.37
CA GLU A 133 -10.75 2.86 -7.91
C GLU A 133 -10.02 1.55 -7.60
N VAL A 134 -8.69 1.55 -7.67
CA VAL A 134 -7.84 0.36 -7.41
C VAL A 134 -7.52 0.12 -5.93
N HIS A 135 -7.87 1.05 -5.04
CA HIS A 135 -7.48 1.00 -3.63
C HIS A 135 -8.54 0.31 -2.76
N ASP A 136 -8.10 -0.60 -1.90
CA ASP A 136 -8.93 -1.08 -0.80
C ASP A 136 -8.98 -0.03 0.31
N PRO A 137 -10.13 0.18 0.98
CA PRO A 137 -10.23 1.06 2.14
C PRO A 137 -9.64 0.35 3.38
N VAL A 138 -8.33 0.17 3.39
CA VAL A 138 -7.58 -0.38 4.52
C VAL A 138 -6.77 0.72 5.21
N ARG A 139 -6.43 0.49 6.48
CA ARG A 139 -5.45 1.31 7.19
C ARG A 139 -4.07 0.67 7.09
N LEU A 140 -3.04 1.49 6.92
CA LEU A 140 -1.66 1.06 6.74
C LEU A 140 -1.23 0.11 7.85
N LEU A 141 -0.71 -1.05 7.46
CA LEU A 141 -0.03 -1.99 8.34
C LEU A 141 1.48 -1.76 8.28
N VAL A 142 2.07 -1.37 9.41
CA VAL A 142 3.52 -1.23 9.58
C VAL A 142 4.07 -2.47 10.26
N ILE A 143 4.96 -3.19 9.58
CA ILE A 143 5.64 -4.38 10.08
C ILE A 143 7.10 -4.03 10.34
N ILE A 144 7.56 -4.22 11.57
CA ILE A 144 8.91 -3.80 11.99
C ILE A 144 9.67 -5.00 12.55
N GLU A 145 10.84 -5.30 12.01
CA GLU A 145 11.73 -6.31 12.57
C GLU A 145 12.63 -5.70 13.65
N HIS A 146 12.29 -5.91 14.92
CA HIS A 146 13.09 -5.51 16.08
C HIS A 146 12.54 -6.11 17.39
N TYR A 147 13.24 -5.92 18.50
CA TYR A 147 12.71 -6.14 19.85
C TYR A 147 11.56 -5.17 20.18
N PRO A 148 10.41 -5.66 20.73
CA PRO A 148 9.23 -4.84 21.00
C PRO A 148 9.45 -3.63 21.91
N ASP A 149 10.33 -3.74 22.90
CA ASP A 149 10.69 -2.66 23.83
C ASP A 149 11.44 -1.52 23.12
N VAL A 150 12.34 -1.85 22.19
CA VAL A 150 13.05 -0.85 21.37
C VAL A 150 12.09 -0.12 20.44
N VAL A 151 11.20 -0.84 19.74
CA VAL A 151 10.18 -0.19 18.89
C VAL A 151 9.24 0.68 19.73
N LEU A 152 8.83 0.22 20.91
CA LEU A 152 7.99 1.00 21.80
C LEU A 152 8.65 2.31 22.21
N LYS A 153 9.96 2.26 22.54
CA LYS A 153 10.77 3.45 22.86
C LYS A 153 10.81 4.41 21.68
N VAL A 154 11.05 3.91 20.46
CA VAL A 154 11.10 4.74 19.24
C VAL A 154 9.75 5.43 18.98
N ILE A 155 8.65 4.68 19.01
CA ILE A 155 7.30 5.22 18.77
C ILE A 155 6.92 6.26 19.83
N LYS A 156 7.23 6.01 21.11
CA LYS A 156 6.93 6.96 22.20
C LYS A 156 7.82 8.22 22.19
N ALA A 157 9.05 8.11 21.69
CA ALA A 157 9.94 9.27 21.57
C ALA A 157 9.47 10.29 20.53
N ALA A 158 8.78 9.83 19.48
CA ALA A 158 8.22 10.68 18.44
C ALA A 158 6.83 11.22 18.84
N ALA A 159 6.76 12.09 19.85
CA ALA A 159 5.50 12.59 20.42
C ALA A 159 4.54 13.18 19.37
N ALA A 160 5.05 13.86 18.33
CA ALA A 160 4.23 14.41 17.25
C ALA A 160 3.50 13.34 16.42
N ASN A 161 4.06 12.12 16.35
CA ASN A 161 3.53 11.02 15.56
C ASN A 161 2.81 9.96 16.41
N TYR A 162 2.98 9.99 17.74
CA TYR A 162 2.48 8.95 18.64
C TYR A 162 0.97 8.71 18.51
N SER A 163 0.20 9.79 18.29
CA SER A 163 -1.25 9.74 18.13
C SER A 163 -1.71 8.91 16.92
N PHE A 164 -0.89 8.74 15.87
CA PHE A 164 -1.22 7.85 14.77
C PHE A 164 -1.24 6.38 15.22
N TYR A 165 -0.33 6.00 16.11
CA TYR A 165 -0.23 4.64 16.62
C TYR A 165 -1.26 4.38 17.71
N GLU A 166 -1.37 5.31 18.68
CA GLU A 166 -2.28 5.20 19.83
C GLU A 166 -3.75 5.10 19.42
N ASN A 167 -4.17 5.90 18.42
CA ASN A 167 -5.53 5.87 17.90
C ASN A 167 -5.74 4.81 16.81
N TYR A 168 -4.73 3.97 16.55
CA TYR A 168 -4.76 2.93 15.53
C TYR A 168 -5.03 3.48 14.12
N TRP A 169 -4.63 4.72 13.83
CA TRP A 169 -4.67 5.27 12.47
C TRP A 169 -3.74 4.51 11.54
N VAL A 170 -2.61 4.03 12.08
CA VAL A 170 -1.78 3.00 11.48
C VAL A 170 -1.75 1.78 12.41
N HIS A 171 -1.85 0.58 11.84
CA HIS A 171 -1.65 -0.65 12.59
C HIS A 171 -0.17 -0.98 12.64
N THR A 172 0.36 -1.43 13.78
CA THR A 172 1.79 -1.74 13.90
C THR A 172 2.00 -3.10 14.52
N VAL A 173 2.80 -3.91 13.84
CA VAL A 173 3.22 -5.24 14.28
C VAL A 173 4.73 -5.29 14.32
N VAL A 174 5.28 -5.80 15.43
CA VAL A 174 6.70 -6.06 15.59
C VAL A 174 6.96 -7.54 15.41
N VAL A 175 7.92 -7.88 14.54
CA VAL A 175 8.44 -9.23 14.38
C VAL A 175 9.67 -9.35 15.28
N HIS A 176 9.57 -10.16 16.33
CA HIS A 176 10.69 -10.42 17.22
C HIS A 176 11.78 -11.16 16.43
N PRO A 177 13.01 -10.62 16.33
CA PRO A 177 13.99 -11.08 15.35
C PRO A 177 14.55 -12.48 15.64
N GLU A 178 14.51 -12.93 16.90
CA GLU A 178 15.01 -14.25 17.31
C GLU A 178 13.93 -15.34 17.33
N THR A 179 12.71 -15.01 17.78
CA THR A 179 11.62 -15.98 17.97
C THR A 179 10.64 -16.01 16.81
N GLY A 180 10.66 -14.99 15.94
CA GLY A 180 9.67 -14.79 14.87
C GLY A 180 8.27 -14.44 15.38
N GLN A 181 8.09 -14.24 16.69
CA GLN A 181 6.78 -13.89 17.26
C GLN A 181 6.32 -12.52 16.77
N LEU A 182 5.04 -12.43 16.45
CA LEU A 182 4.39 -11.19 16.03
C LEU A 182 3.76 -10.52 17.24
N HIS A 183 4.12 -9.27 17.51
CA HIS A 183 3.59 -8.47 18.61
C HIS A 183 2.79 -7.29 18.06
N LEU A 184 1.49 -7.24 18.36
CA LEU A 184 0.62 -6.14 17.93
C LEU A 184 0.74 -4.97 18.91
N PHE A 185 0.89 -3.75 18.38
CA PHE A 185 0.73 -2.54 19.17
C PHE A 185 -0.73 -2.41 19.60
N LYS A 186 -0.98 -2.48 20.90
CA LYS A 186 -2.31 -2.33 21.49
C LYS A 186 -2.19 -1.77 22.90
N ASP A 187 -3.10 -0.86 23.25
CA ASP A 187 -3.20 -0.25 24.58
C ASP A 187 -1.85 0.32 25.04
N GLY A 188 -1.16 1.01 24.12
CA GLY A 188 0.11 1.69 24.38
C GLY A 188 1.35 0.79 24.56
N ASN A 189 1.27 -0.50 24.21
CA ASN A 189 2.36 -1.47 24.36
C ASN A 189 2.32 -2.62 23.31
N PHE A 190 3.29 -3.54 23.37
CA PHE A 190 3.44 -4.70 22.47
C PHE A 190 3.32 -6.06 23.19
N SER A 191 2.57 -6.12 24.30
CA SER A 191 2.39 -7.37 25.06
C SER A 191 1.48 -8.38 24.36
N THR A 192 0.66 -7.92 23.40
CA THR A 192 -0.29 -8.78 22.68
C THR A 192 0.43 -9.54 21.56
N VAL A 193 0.54 -10.86 21.71
CA VAL A 193 1.01 -11.74 20.62
C VAL A 193 -0.09 -11.88 19.57
N TYR A 194 0.19 -11.45 18.35
CA TYR A 194 -0.71 -11.53 17.22
C TYR A 194 -0.63 -12.89 16.53
N LYS A 195 -1.79 -13.46 16.24
CA LYS A 195 -1.92 -14.69 15.44
C LYS A 195 -2.62 -14.34 14.12
N PRO A 196 -1.94 -14.46 12.97
CA PRO A 196 -2.55 -14.22 11.67
C PRO A 196 -3.77 -15.14 11.44
N LEU A 197 -4.78 -14.64 10.73
CA LEU A 197 -5.96 -15.45 10.38
C LEU A 197 -5.59 -16.56 9.38
N LEU A 198 -4.72 -16.23 8.43
CA LEU A 198 -4.20 -17.18 7.44
C LEU A 198 -3.00 -17.93 8.03
N GLN A 199 -3.06 -19.26 8.05
CA GLN A 199 -2.02 -20.13 8.63
C GLN A 199 -1.07 -20.73 7.59
N GLY A 200 -1.36 -20.57 6.30
CA GLY A 200 -0.52 -21.05 5.20
C GLY A 200 -0.74 -20.20 3.96
N LEU A 201 0.32 -20.03 3.17
CA LEU A 201 0.28 -19.32 1.89
C LEU A 201 0.46 -20.33 0.77
N GLU A 202 -0.25 -20.13 -0.33
CA GLU A 202 -0.03 -20.88 -1.55
C GLU A 202 1.31 -20.50 -2.19
N THR A 203 2.01 -21.48 -2.76
CA THR A 203 3.26 -21.28 -3.49
C THR A 203 2.98 -21.29 -4.98
N ILE A 204 3.47 -20.28 -5.69
CA ILE A 204 3.39 -20.16 -7.14
C ILE A 204 4.78 -20.22 -7.76
N SER A 205 4.83 -20.78 -8.96
CA SER A 205 6.04 -20.86 -9.78
C SER A 205 5.88 -20.19 -11.15
N ASP A 206 4.77 -19.51 -11.43
CA ASP A 206 4.57 -18.83 -12.73
C ASP A 206 3.72 -17.57 -12.51
N ILE A 207 4.41 -16.44 -12.28
CA ILE A 207 3.76 -15.13 -12.08
C ILE A 207 2.98 -14.71 -13.34
N PRO A 208 3.53 -14.80 -14.57
CA PRO A 208 2.75 -14.50 -15.77
C PRO A 208 1.42 -15.25 -15.84
N LYS A 209 1.41 -16.55 -15.55
CA LYS A 209 0.18 -17.35 -15.53
C LYS A 209 -0.81 -16.90 -14.46
N LEU A 210 -0.32 -16.53 -13.26
CA LEU A 210 -1.16 -15.93 -12.23
C LEU A 210 -1.83 -14.64 -12.74
N MET A 211 -1.05 -13.74 -13.35
CA MET A 211 -1.54 -12.46 -13.86
C MET A 211 -2.54 -12.64 -15.03
N GLU A 212 -2.29 -13.60 -15.92
CA GLU A 212 -3.20 -13.91 -17.04
C GLU A 212 -4.51 -14.56 -16.58
N GLY A 213 -4.47 -15.34 -15.49
CA GLY A 213 -5.63 -15.98 -14.88
C GLY A 213 -6.39 -15.11 -13.87
N ALA A 214 -5.84 -13.96 -13.50
CA ALA A 214 -6.47 -13.04 -12.55
C ALA A 214 -7.84 -12.58 -13.05
N LYS A 215 -8.80 -12.49 -12.12
CA LYS A 215 -10.12 -11.94 -12.41
C LYS A 215 -9.97 -10.48 -12.82
N LYS A 216 -10.57 -10.11 -13.95
CA LYS A 216 -10.68 -8.72 -14.39
C LYS A 216 -12.01 -8.16 -13.92
N ALA A 217 -12.01 -6.91 -13.49
CA ALA A 217 -13.25 -6.20 -13.20
C ALA A 217 -14.08 -6.11 -14.48
N GLU A 218 -15.38 -6.38 -14.37
CA GLU A 218 -16.31 -6.26 -15.51
C GLU A 218 -16.62 -4.79 -15.78
N PHE A 219 -16.70 -3.99 -14.71
CA PHE A 219 -16.92 -2.56 -14.74
C PHE A 219 -15.82 -1.80 -14.02
N THR A 220 -15.56 -0.56 -14.44
CA THR A 220 -14.60 0.35 -13.80
C THR A 220 -15.17 1.06 -12.57
N ASN A 221 -16.28 0.56 -12.03
CA ASN A 221 -16.80 1.11 -10.79
C ASN A 221 -15.88 0.72 -9.61
N ILE A 222 -15.87 1.57 -8.60
CA ILE A 222 -15.03 1.47 -7.41
C ILE A 222 -15.05 0.04 -6.84
N VAL A 223 -16.22 -0.53 -6.55
CA VAL A 223 -16.36 -1.84 -5.85
C VAL A 223 -15.80 -3.01 -6.66
N GLU A 224 -15.96 -2.98 -7.97
CA GLU A 224 -15.48 -4.06 -8.83
C GLU A 224 -13.99 -3.99 -9.10
N ALA A 225 -13.42 -2.78 -9.24
CA ALA A 225 -12.00 -2.60 -9.47
C ALA A 225 -11.13 -3.20 -8.34
N THR A 226 -11.63 -3.25 -7.09
CA THR A 226 -10.92 -3.91 -5.98
C THR A 226 -10.85 -5.43 -6.08
N GLN A 227 -11.67 -6.07 -6.90
CA GLN A 227 -11.60 -7.52 -7.14
C GLN A 227 -10.37 -7.93 -7.97
N GLU A 228 -9.66 -6.96 -8.54
CA GLU A 228 -8.41 -7.20 -9.27
C GLU A 228 -7.19 -7.32 -8.34
N ASN A 229 -7.33 -6.99 -7.04
CA ASN A 229 -6.27 -7.17 -6.07
C ASN A 229 -6.08 -8.67 -5.76
N LEU A 230 -4.84 -9.14 -5.91
CA LEU A 230 -4.44 -10.52 -5.70
C LEU A 230 -3.97 -10.76 -4.25
N PRO A 231 -4.15 -11.99 -3.71
CA PRO A 231 -3.64 -12.33 -2.40
C PRO A 231 -2.11 -12.47 -2.41
N VAL A 232 -1.55 -12.68 -1.22
CA VAL A 232 -0.11 -12.92 -1.06
C VAL A 232 0.20 -14.38 -1.39
N TYR A 233 1.29 -14.60 -2.13
CA TYR A 233 1.79 -15.94 -2.48
C TYR A 233 3.27 -16.07 -2.10
N PHE A 234 3.72 -17.29 -1.83
CA PHE A 234 5.14 -17.63 -1.90
C PHE A 234 5.56 -17.79 -3.36
N ILE A 235 6.76 -17.33 -3.69
CA ILE A 235 7.38 -17.50 -5.00
C ILE A 235 8.45 -18.59 -4.89
N ASP A 236 8.42 -19.56 -5.78
CA ASP A 236 9.43 -20.62 -5.80
C ASP A 236 10.85 -20.05 -6.07
N LYS A 237 11.86 -20.59 -5.39
CA LYS A 237 13.25 -20.11 -5.47
C LYS A 237 13.92 -20.42 -6.81
N GLU A 238 13.38 -21.36 -7.60
CA GLU A 238 13.97 -21.80 -8.88
C GLU A 238 13.85 -20.77 -10.02
N GLN A 239 13.24 -19.60 -9.78
CA GLN A 239 13.05 -18.53 -10.79
C GLN A 239 13.90 -17.26 -10.57
N LYS A 240 14.93 -17.29 -9.72
CA LYS A 240 15.86 -16.15 -9.57
C LYS A 240 17.00 -16.17 -10.57
#